data_AF-A0A069I7P9-F1
#
_entry.id   AF-A0A069I7P9-F1
#
_cell.length_a   1.000
_cell.length_b   1.000
_cell.length_c   1.000
_cell.angle_alpha   90.00
_cell.angle_beta   90.00
_cell.angle_gamma   90.00
#
_symmetry.space_group_name_H-M   'P 1'
#
loop_
_entity.id
_entity.type
_entity.pdbx_description
1 polymer ?
#
loop_
_entity_poly.entity_id
_entity_poly.type
_entity_poly.pdbx_seq_one_letter_code
_entity_poly.pdbx_strand_id
1 'polypeptide(L)'
;MKCIGGHILAAVIVACSIAGCAAIPADASGSDYRSRAVTRVEGALPLSAAVLSAEETAAAYGVPLAKKKIQPVWVEVQNNDDRNYFLLPPGMDPNFFPAPEWAEAFAGGASQDDAARLDARFGALAFRNPIPPGETVSGFVRSS
;
A
#
# COMPACT_ATOMS: atom_id res chain seq x y z
N MET A 1 -66.08 27.04 6.97
CA MET A 1 -66.40 26.05 5.91
C MET A 1 -65.99 26.61 4.55
N LYS A 2 -65.15 25.88 3.81
CA LYS A 2 -64.70 26.03 2.38
C LYS A 2 -63.89 27.31 2.02
N CYS A 3 -62.85 27.30 1.17
CA CYS A 3 -62.05 26.31 0.41
C CYS A 3 -60.74 27.02 -0.02
N ILE A 4 -59.55 26.46 0.19
CA ILE A 4 -58.67 25.78 -0.79
C ILE A 4 -58.32 26.60 -2.06
N GLY A 5 -57.02 26.82 -2.29
CA GLY A 5 -56.44 26.76 -3.62
C GLY A 5 -55.38 27.83 -3.94
N GLY A 6 -54.11 27.41 -4.05
CA GLY A 6 -53.06 28.27 -4.62
C GLY A 6 -51.66 27.76 -4.35
N HIS A 7 -51.24 26.70 -5.06
CA HIS A 7 -49.86 26.23 -5.06
C HIS A 7 -48.92 27.19 -5.80
N ILE A 8 -47.62 27.03 -5.52
CA ILE A 8 -46.41 27.43 -6.27
C ILE A 8 -45.65 28.62 -5.65
N LEU A 9 -44.61 28.33 -4.85
CA LEU A 9 -43.24 28.69 -5.23
C LEU A 9 -42.21 27.88 -4.44
N ALA A 10 -41.20 27.44 -5.17
CA ALA A 10 -40.17 26.50 -4.81
C ALA A 10 -39.15 27.04 -3.79
N ALA A 11 -38.65 26.16 -2.92
CA ALA A 11 -37.32 26.26 -2.34
C ALA A 11 -36.79 24.85 -2.09
N VAL A 12 -36.21 24.27 -3.14
CA VAL A 12 -35.39 23.07 -3.09
C VAL A 12 -34.11 23.43 -2.35
N ILE A 13 -33.88 22.87 -1.16
CA ILE A 13 -32.55 22.84 -0.54
C ILE A 13 -32.12 21.38 -0.50
N VAL A 14 -31.50 20.96 -1.60
CA VAL A 14 -30.74 19.72 -1.71
C VAL A 14 -29.47 19.91 -0.88
N ALA A 15 -29.44 19.29 0.30
CA ALA A 15 -28.20 19.13 1.06
C ALA A 15 -27.42 17.97 0.43
N CYS A 16 -26.61 18.29 -0.57
CA CYS A 16 -25.69 17.37 -1.19
C CYS A 16 -24.47 17.21 -0.25
N SER A 17 -24.52 16.23 0.64
CA SER A 17 -23.35 15.85 1.44
C SER A 17 -22.35 15.17 0.52
N ILE A 18 -21.41 15.95 -0.01
CA ILE A 18 -20.29 15.44 -0.81
C ILE A 18 -19.33 14.75 0.18
N ALA A 19 -19.57 13.47 0.44
CA ALA A 19 -18.54 12.61 1.03
C ALA A 19 -17.48 12.39 -0.06
N GLY A 20 -16.50 13.28 -0.10
CA GLY A 20 -15.30 13.10 -0.91
C GLY A 20 -14.49 11.96 -0.30
N CYS A 21 -14.70 10.73 -0.74
CA CYS A 21 -13.66 9.73 -0.65
C CYS A 21 -12.49 10.25 -1.48
N ALA A 22 -11.42 10.68 -0.82
CA ALA A 22 -10.13 10.85 -1.47
C ALA A 22 -9.69 9.45 -1.93
N ALA A 23 -10.13 9.05 -3.12
CA ALA A 23 -9.58 7.89 -3.80
C ALA A 23 -8.14 8.27 -4.16
N ILE A 24 -7.19 7.63 -3.50
CA ILE A 24 -5.76 7.79 -3.75
C ILE A 24 -5.53 7.47 -5.24
N PRO A 25 -4.82 8.32 -5.99
CA PRO A 25 -4.52 8.03 -7.38
C PRO A 25 -3.75 6.72 -7.45
N ALA A 26 -4.30 5.75 -8.17
CA ALA A 26 -3.59 4.51 -8.46
C ALA A 26 -2.33 4.87 -9.27
N ASP A 27 -1.16 4.75 -8.63
CA ASP A 27 0.11 4.88 -9.34
C ASP A 27 0.13 3.86 -10.48
N ALA A 28 0.16 4.39 -11.70
CA ALA A 28 0.07 3.66 -12.96
C ALA A 28 1.39 2.92 -13.29
N SER A 29 1.84 2.06 -12.38
CA SER A 29 2.89 1.06 -12.65
C SER A 29 2.24 -0.33 -12.66
N GLY A 30 1.77 -0.69 -13.84
CA GLY A 30 0.91 -1.84 -14.16
C GLY A 30 1.22 -3.15 -13.43
N SER A 31 0.39 -3.45 -12.44
CA SER A 31 0.33 -4.76 -11.78
C SER A 31 -1.01 -4.90 -11.05
N ASP A 32 -1.80 -5.88 -11.47
CA ASP A 32 -3.20 -6.09 -11.08
C ASP A 32 -3.33 -6.55 -9.62
N TYR A 33 -2.22 -6.79 -8.90
CA TYR A 33 -2.27 -7.22 -7.50
C TYR A 33 -3.06 -6.28 -6.58
N ARG A 34 -3.05 -4.96 -6.82
CA ARG A 34 -3.81 -4.02 -5.97
C ARG A 34 -5.32 -4.23 -6.08
N SER A 35 -5.83 -4.68 -7.24
CA SER A 35 -7.26 -4.99 -7.40
C SER A 35 -7.67 -6.22 -6.59
N ARG A 36 -6.71 -7.10 -6.28
CA ARG A 36 -6.87 -8.30 -5.45
C ARG A 36 -6.51 -8.05 -3.98
N ALA A 37 -6.27 -6.81 -3.58
CA ALA A 37 -5.91 -6.50 -2.20
C ALA A 37 -7.07 -6.82 -1.26
N VAL A 38 -6.74 -7.45 -0.14
CA VAL A 38 -7.69 -7.69 0.95
C VAL A 38 -7.52 -6.57 1.96
N THR A 39 -8.60 -5.81 2.19
CA THR A 39 -8.63 -4.75 3.20
C THR A 39 -9.23 -5.27 4.50
N ARG A 40 -8.56 -4.97 5.61
CA ARG A 40 -9.10 -5.07 6.97
C ARG A 40 -9.02 -3.72 7.64
N VAL A 41 -10.05 -3.38 8.41
CA VAL A 41 -10.09 -2.15 9.18
C VAL A 41 -9.98 -2.53 10.65
N GLU A 42 -8.90 -2.11 11.30
CA GLU A 42 -8.75 -2.21 12.75
C GLU A 42 -8.75 -0.80 13.35
N GLY A 43 -9.83 -0.43 14.03
CA GLY A 43 -10.00 0.93 14.56
C GLY A 43 -9.92 1.99 13.46
N ALA A 44 -9.02 2.96 13.63
CA ALA A 44 -8.77 4.05 12.68
C ALA A 44 -7.76 3.71 11.57
N LEU A 45 -7.37 2.44 11.45
CA LEU A 45 -6.32 1.98 10.52
C LEU A 45 -6.86 1.00 9.49
N PRO A 46 -7.37 1.47 8.34
CA PRO A 46 -7.54 0.64 7.16
C PRO A 46 -6.18 0.10 6.69
N LEU A 47 -6.05 -1.22 6.64
CA LEU A 47 -4.89 -1.93 6.13
C LEU A 47 -5.30 -2.78 4.93
N SER A 48 -4.61 -2.59 3.81
CA SER A 48 -4.79 -3.36 2.58
C SER A 48 -3.52 -4.17 2.31
N ALA A 49 -3.66 -5.44 1.92
CA ALA A 49 -2.52 -6.28 1.56
C ALA A 49 -2.79 -7.12 0.31
N ALA A 50 -1.76 -7.32 -0.52
CA ALA A 50 -1.82 -8.15 -1.72
C ALA A 50 -0.52 -8.92 -1.94
N VAL A 51 -0.65 -10.21 -2.29
CA VAL A 51 0.48 -11.04 -2.72
C VAL A 51 0.69 -10.87 -4.22
N LEU A 52 1.94 -10.70 -4.63
CA LEU A 52 2.34 -10.57 -6.04
C LEU A 52 2.55 -11.93 -6.68
N SER A 53 2.21 -12.07 -7.96
CA SER A 53 2.65 -13.21 -8.78
C SER A 53 4.16 -13.18 -9.00
N ALA A 54 4.72 -14.26 -9.58
CA ALA A 54 6.12 -14.30 -9.96
C ALA A 54 6.47 -13.24 -11.01
N GLU A 55 5.56 -13.00 -11.96
CA GLU A 55 5.68 -12.00 -13.02
C GLU A 55 5.59 -10.59 -12.46
N GLU A 56 4.61 -10.32 -11.59
CA GLU A 56 4.44 -9.03 -10.92
C GLU A 56 5.66 -8.70 -10.05
N THR A 57 6.20 -9.70 -9.36
CA THR A 57 7.41 -9.56 -8.56
C THR A 57 8.63 -9.26 -9.43
N ALA A 58 8.79 -9.96 -10.56
CA ALA A 58 9.88 -9.72 -11.49
C ALA A 58 9.78 -8.32 -12.13
N ALA A 59 8.57 -7.87 -12.47
CA ALA A 59 8.32 -6.52 -12.98
C ALA A 59 8.62 -5.45 -11.92
N ALA A 60 8.22 -5.67 -10.67
CA ALA A 60 8.48 -4.74 -9.58
C ALA A 60 9.97 -4.65 -9.25
N TYR A 61 10.70 -5.76 -9.13
CA TYR A 61 12.09 -5.76 -8.64
C TYR A 61 13.14 -5.81 -9.75
N GLY A 62 12.76 -6.11 -10.99
CA GLY A 62 13.69 -6.30 -12.11
C GLY A 62 14.45 -7.63 -12.07
N VAL A 63 14.13 -8.51 -11.12
CA VAL A 63 14.78 -9.81 -10.91
C VAL A 63 13.75 -10.89 -10.53
N PRO A 64 13.96 -12.17 -10.91
CA PRO A 64 12.98 -13.22 -10.69
C PRO A 64 13.03 -13.80 -9.25
N LEU A 65 12.52 -13.05 -8.27
CA LEU A 65 12.59 -13.39 -6.83
C LEU A 65 11.95 -14.74 -6.49
N ALA A 66 10.89 -15.12 -7.19
CA ALA A 66 10.21 -16.39 -7.00
C ALA A 66 11.15 -17.60 -7.19
N LYS A 67 12.20 -17.49 -8.03
CA LYS A 67 13.21 -18.55 -8.21
C LYS A 67 14.04 -18.79 -6.94
N LYS A 68 14.11 -17.79 -6.06
CA LYS A 68 14.77 -17.87 -4.75
C LYS A 68 13.77 -18.09 -3.61
N LYS A 69 12.52 -18.43 -3.93
CA LYS A 69 11.41 -18.61 -2.96
C LYS A 69 11.17 -17.37 -2.10
N ILE A 70 11.46 -16.18 -2.63
CA ILE A 70 11.17 -14.93 -1.94
C ILE A 70 9.86 -14.36 -2.48
N GLN A 71 8.90 -14.16 -1.58
CA GLN A 71 7.54 -13.72 -1.90
C GLN A 71 7.25 -12.37 -1.21
N PRO A 72 7.33 -11.25 -1.94
CA PRO A 72 6.94 -9.96 -1.42
C PRO A 72 5.41 -9.86 -1.32
N VAL A 73 4.96 -9.19 -0.26
CA VAL A 73 3.56 -8.80 -0.05
C VAL A 73 3.52 -7.29 -0.06
N TRP A 74 2.67 -6.71 -0.91
CA TRP A 74 2.38 -5.29 -0.87
C TRP A 74 1.44 -5.00 0.29
N VAL A 75 1.74 -3.98 1.07
CA VAL A 75 0.92 -3.51 2.19
C VAL A 75 0.72 -2.00 2.05
N GLU A 76 -0.49 -1.54 2.35
CA GLU A 76 -0.85 -0.14 2.46
C GLU A 76 -1.61 0.07 3.77
N VAL A 77 -1.23 1.09 4.51
CA VAL A 77 -1.88 1.46 5.77
C VAL A 77 -2.23 2.94 5.70
N GLN A 78 -3.52 3.23 5.91
CA GLN A 78 -3.99 4.59 6.09
C GLN A 78 -4.13 4.88 7.58
N ASN A 79 -3.56 5.99 8.04
CA ASN A 79 -3.66 6.42 9.42
C ASN A 79 -4.69 7.55 9.56
N ASN A 80 -5.90 7.19 9.98
CA ASN A 80 -6.97 8.16 10.24
C ASN A 80 -7.02 8.61 11.73
N ASP A 81 -5.95 8.40 12.49
CA ASP A 81 -5.80 8.82 13.89
C ASP A 81 -4.89 10.06 14.00
N ASP A 82 -4.73 10.57 15.22
CA ASP A 82 -3.85 11.70 15.56
C ASP A 82 -2.46 11.30 16.08
N ARG A 83 -2.13 10.00 16.04
CA ARG A 83 -0.86 9.42 16.52
C ARG A 83 -0.08 8.72 15.42
N ASN A 84 1.24 8.64 15.57
CA ASN A 84 2.07 7.80 14.70
C ASN A 84 1.81 6.31 14.96
N TYR A 85 1.72 5.54 13.88
CA TYR A 85 1.74 4.08 13.95
C TYR A 85 2.99 3.51 13.29
N PHE A 86 3.33 2.28 13.68
CA PHE A 86 4.43 1.53 13.11
C PHE A 86 3.89 0.18 12.68
N LEU A 87 4.11 -0.18 11.41
CA LEU A 87 3.90 -1.54 10.97
C LEU A 87 5.04 -2.39 11.54
N LEU A 88 4.72 -3.17 12.57
CA LEU A 88 5.65 -4.12 13.14
C LEU A 88 5.56 -5.44 12.36
N PRO A 89 6.70 -5.99 11.91
CA PRO A 89 6.69 -7.29 11.27
C PRO A 89 6.28 -8.38 12.27
N PRO A 90 5.68 -9.48 11.80
CA PRO A 90 5.26 -10.57 12.67
C PRO A 90 6.48 -11.21 13.33
N GLY A 91 6.65 -10.93 14.63
CA GLY A 91 7.81 -11.33 15.44
C GLY A 91 8.79 -10.17 15.59
N MET A 92 9.07 -9.75 16.82
CA MET A 92 10.07 -8.71 17.15
C MET A 92 11.50 -9.14 16.76
N ASP A 93 11.80 -9.17 15.46
CA ASP A 93 13.15 -9.33 14.94
C ASP A 93 13.68 -7.94 14.52
N PRO A 94 14.72 -7.42 15.18
CA PRO A 94 15.45 -6.23 14.73
C PRO A 94 16.03 -6.36 13.32
N ASN A 95 16.12 -7.59 12.80
CA ASN A 95 16.53 -7.96 11.45
C ASN A 95 15.34 -8.43 10.62
N PHE A 96 14.19 -7.75 10.67
CA PHE A 96 13.20 -7.86 9.60
C PHE A 96 13.89 -7.49 8.29
N PHE A 97 14.37 -8.54 7.60
CA PHE A 97 15.37 -8.55 6.56
C PHE A 97 15.32 -7.26 5.76
N PRO A 98 16.16 -6.26 6.09
CA PRO A 98 16.18 -5.04 5.32
C PRO A 98 16.50 -5.45 3.87
N ALA A 99 16.02 -4.65 2.93
CA ALA A 99 16.33 -4.69 1.51
C ALA A 99 17.72 -5.30 1.10
N PRO A 100 18.84 -5.04 1.83
CA PRO A 100 20.16 -5.56 1.49
C PRO A 100 20.28 -7.08 1.42
N GLU A 101 19.55 -7.84 2.24
CA GLU A 101 19.69 -9.31 2.25
C GLU A 101 19.10 -9.96 0.99
N TRP A 102 18.22 -9.25 0.27
CA TRP A 102 17.70 -9.68 -1.02
C TRP A 102 18.69 -9.37 -2.14
N ALA A 103 19.37 -8.23 -2.05
CA ALA A 103 20.43 -7.89 -2.98
C ALA A 103 21.56 -8.92 -2.89
N GLU A 104 21.98 -9.33 -1.69
CA GLU A 104 23.04 -10.34 -1.51
C GLU A 104 22.71 -11.71 -2.12
N ALA A 105 21.46 -12.18 -2.00
CA ALA A 105 21.02 -13.47 -2.58
C ALA A 105 21.08 -13.50 -4.13
N PHE A 106 21.08 -12.33 -4.75
CA PHE A 106 21.19 -12.11 -6.19
C PHE A 106 22.55 -11.49 -6.62
N ALA A 107 23.34 -10.98 -5.67
CA ALA A 107 24.65 -10.40 -5.92
C ALA A 107 25.75 -11.46 -6.14
N GLY A 108 25.46 -12.74 -5.86
CA GLY A 108 26.36 -13.85 -6.15
C GLY A 108 26.69 -13.94 -7.65
N GLY A 109 27.79 -13.31 -8.07
CA GLY A 109 28.24 -13.20 -9.46
C GLY A 109 27.83 -11.91 -10.18
N ALA A 110 27.17 -10.96 -9.51
CA ALA A 110 26.84 -9.65 -10.06
C ALA A 110 28.05 -8.70 -9.95
N SER A 111 28.14 -7.71 -10.84
CA SER A 111 29.08 -6.62 -10.64
C SER A 111 28.72 -5.83 -9.38
N GLN A 112 29.69 -5.13 -8.79
CA GLN A 112 29.43 -4.27 -7.63
C GLN A 112 28.33 -3.23 -7.92
N ASP A 113 28.29 -2.72 -9.16
CA ASP A 113 27.29 -1.75 -9.61
C ASP A 113 25.89 -2.38 -9.71
N ASP A 114 25.79 -3.62 -10.21
CA ASP A 114 24.51 -4.34 -10.27
C ASP A 114 23.96 -4.65 -8.89
N ALA A 115 24.84 -5.05 -7.95
CA ALA A 115 24.47 -5.28 -6.56
C ALA A 115 23.95 -4.00 -5.89
N ALA A 116 24.65 -2.86 -6.07
CA ALA A 116 24.23 -1.57 -5.53
C ALA A 116 22.91 -1.08 -6.13
N ARG A 117 22.71 -1.26 -7.44
CA ARG A 117 21.45 -0.93 -8.12
C ARG A 117 20.30 -1.78 -7.59
N LEU A 118 20.55 -3.06 -7.35
CA LEU A 118 19.55 -3.97 -6.81
C LEU A 118 19.16 -3.56 -5.38
N ASP A 119 20.13 -3.31 -4.52
CA ASP A 119 19.91 -2.82 -3.16
C ASP A 119 19.08 -1.53 -3.14
N ALA A 120 19.44 -0.54 -3.96
CA ALA A 120 18.68 0.68 -4.10
C ALA A 120 17.23 0.43 -4.54
N ARG A 121 17.00 -0.52 -5.46
CA ARG A 121 15.64 -0.92 -5.89
C ARG A 121 14.84 -1.52 -4.75
N PHE A 122 15.45 -2.41 -3.97
CA PHE A 122 14.81 -2.99 -2.80
C PHE A 122 14.47 -1.94 -1.74
N GLY A 123 15.41 -1.05 -1.43
CA GLY A 123 15.18 0.04 -0.46
C GLY A 123 14.13 1.06 -0.90
N ALA A 124 13.96 1.26 -2.20
CA ALA A 124 12.90 2.11 -2.75
C ALA A 124 11.50 1.48 -2.65
N LEU A 125 11.41 0.15 -2.68
CA LEU A 125 10.15 -0.60 -2.65
C LEU A 125 9.74 -1.03 -1.24
N ALA A 126 10.66 -1.06 -0.28
CA ALA A 126 10.38 -1.44 1.10
C ALA A 126 9.35 -0.51 1.78
N PHE A 127 8.48 -1.09 2.60
CA PHE A 127 7.59 -0.32 3.47
C PHE A 127 8.39 0.54 4.46
N ARG A 128 8.04 1.82 4.61
CA ARG A 128 8.77 2.77 5.46
C ARG A 128 7.94 3.18 6.65
N ASN A 129 8.46 2.91 7.84
CA ASN A 129 7.91 3.44 9.08
C ASN A 129 8.50 4.84 9.39
N PRO A 130 7.81 5.66 10.19
CA PRO A 130 6.44 5.48 10.72
C PRO A 130 5.35 5.74 9.69
N ILE A 131 4.11 5.50 10.08
CA ILE A 131 2.88 5.94 9.40
C ILE A 131 2.36 7.16 10.16
N PRO A 132 2.60 8.39 9.68
CA PRO A 132 2.19 9.61 10.38
C PRO A 132 0.67 9.82 10.43
N PRO A 133 0.15 10.66 11.34
CA PRO A 133 -1.26 11.05 11.38
C PRO A 133 -1.75 11.60 10.04
N GLY A 134 -2.90 11.11 9.57
CA GLY A 134 -3.53 11.56 8.32
C GLY A 134 -2.85 11.06 7.04
N GLU A 135 -1.76 10.31 7.14
CA GLU A 135 -0.99 9.83 5.99
C GLU A 135 -1.38 8.40 5.58
N THR A 136 -1.17 8.10 4.31
CA THR A 136 -1.21 6.73 3.78
C THR A 136 0.19 6.33 3.37
N VAL A 137 0.67 5.22 3.92
CA VAL A 137 1.98 4.66 3.59
C VAL A 137 1.78 3.30 2.94
N SER A 138 2.50 3.05 1.85
CA SER A 138 2.52 1.73 1.21
C SER A 138 3.94 1.29 0.87
N GLY A 139 4.10 -0.02 0.73
CA GLY A 139 5.37 -0.63 0.35
C GLY A 139 5.33 -2.13 0.50
N PHE A 140 6.45 -2.77 0.19
CA PHE A 140 6.57 -4.21 0.25
C PHE A 140 7.15 -4.69 1.58
N VAL A 141 6.61 -5.80 2.06
CA VAL A 141 7.07 -6.55 3.22
C VAL A 141 7.35 -8.00 2.82
N ARG A 142 8.22 -8.69 3.56
CA ARG A 142 8.42 -10.13 3.40
C ARG A 142 7.31 -10.88 4.15
N SER A 143 6.65 -11.80 3.47
CA SER A 143 5.97 -12.91 4.15
C SER A 143 6.96 -14.06 4.28
N SER A 144 7.11 -14.61 5.49
CA SER A 144 7.84 -15.86 5.75
C SER A 144 7.24 -17.04 4.99
#